data_AF-A0A7J8Y0A4-F1
#
_entry.id   AF-A0A7J8Y0A4-F1
#
_cell.length_a   1.000
_cell.length_b   1.000
_cell.length_c   1.000
_cell.angle_alpha   90.00
_cell.angle_beta   90.00
_cell.angle_gamma   90.00
#
_symmetry.space_group_name_H-M   'P 1'
#
loop_
_entity.id
_entity.type
_entity.pdbx_description
1 polymer ?
#
loop_
_entity_poly.entity_id
_entity_poly.type
_entity_poly.pdbx_seq_one_letter_code
_entity_poly.pdbx_strand_id
1 'polypeptide(L)' 'MGDNDCSPDSCCYNVMIRGFLRNNSTSKAAQLLTEMVGKGFSADIFTATLFMDFIIHSNRSVLL' A
#
# COMPACT_ATOMS: atom_id res chain seq x y z
N MET A 1 20.98 23.60 -1.68
CA MET A 1 19.55 23.72 -1.37
C MET A 1 19.14 22.37 -0.83
N GLY A 2 18.76 22.34 0.46
CA GLY A 2 18.72 21.13 1.27
C GLY A 2 17.79 20.06 0.72
N ASP A 3 18.27 18.82 0.80
CA ASP A 3 17.63 17.67 1.44
C ASP A 3 16.52 18.09 2.42
N ASN A 4 15.42 18.60 1.87
CA ASN A 4 14.16 18.67 2.57
C ASN A 4 13.74 17.20 2.72
N ASP A 5 13.74 16.69 3.95
CA ASP A 5 13.05 15.47 4.33
C ASP A 5 11.55 15.63 4.03
N CYS A 6 11.19 15.52 2.75
CA CYS A 6 9.80 15.45 2.30
C CYS A 6 9.33 14.02 2.55
N SER A 7 9.19 13.70 3.83
CA SER A 7 8.66 12.42 4.26
C SER A 7 7.20 12.32 3.83
N PRO A 8 6.78 11.21 3.18
CA PRO A 8 5.39 11.00 2.83
C PRO A 8 4.50 11.06 4.07
N ASP A 9 3.36 11.74 3.95
CA ASP A 9 2.29 11.68 4.94
C ASP A 9 1.34 10.50 4.66
N SER A 10 0.32 10.35 5.50
CA SER A 10 -0.71 9.32 5.32
C SER A 10 -1.39 9.36 3.94
N CYS A 11 -1.66 10.56 3.41
CA CYS A 11 -2.29 10.73 2.11
C CYS A 11 -1.38 10.22 0.99
N CYS A 12 -0.10 10.59 1.03
CA CYS A 12 0.91 10.12 0.10
C CYS A 12 1.00 8.58 0.09
N TYR A 13 1.08 7.93 1.25
CA TYR A 13 1.10 6.47 1.32
C TYR A 13 -0.15 5.85 0.70
N ASN A 14 -1.34 6.33 1.06
CA ASN A 14 -2.60 5.81 0.50
C ASN A 14 -2.61 5.89 -1.04
N VAL A 15 -2.19 7.02 -1.62
CA VAL A 15 -2.12 7.19 -3.07
C VAL A 15 -1.11 6.23 -3.71
N MET A 16 0.10 6.14 -3.17
CA MET A 16 1.15 5.27 -3.72
C MET A 16 0.73 3.79 -3.65
N ILE A 17 0.23 3.34 -2.50
CA ILE A 17 -0.22 1.96 -2.29
C ILE A 17 -1.30 1.58 -3.31
N ARG A 18 -2.33 2.42 -3.49
CA ARG A 18 -3.39 2.17 -4.47
C ARG A 18 -2.84 2.08 -5.89
N GLY A 19 -1.89 2.94 -6.25
CA GLY A 19 -1.21 2.90 -7.55
C GLY A 19 -0.50 1.57 -7.78
N PHE A 20 0.27 1.10 -6.79
CA PHE A 20 0.97 -0.18 -6.89
C PHE A 20 0.03 -1.38 -6.93
N LEU A 21 -1.06 -1.39 -6.14
CA LEU A 21 -2.07 -2.45 -6.20
C LEU A 21 -2.73 -2.54 -7.58
N ARG A 22 -3.13 -1.40 -8.17
CA ARG A 22 -3.71 -1.35 -9.52
C ARG A 22 -2.76 -1.83 -10.61
N ASN A 23 -1.45 -1.69 -10.38
CA ASN A 23 -0.41 -2.14 -11.30
C ASN A 23 0.09 -3.56 -10.97
N ASN A 24 -0.65 -4.34 -10.17
CA ASN A 24 -0.27 -5.69 -9.71
C ASN A 24 1.12 -5.77 -9.05
N SER A 25 1.67 -4.63 -8.60
CA SER A 25 2.99 -4.51 -8.00
C SER A 25 2.90 -4.67 -6.48
N THR A 26 2.42 -5.84 -6.06
CA THR A 26 1.91 -6.07 -4.70
C THR A 26 3.00 -6.11 -3.64
N SER A 27 4.20 -6.59 -3.99
CA SER A 27 5.37 -6.51 -3.12
C SER A 27 5.72 -5.05 -2.74
N LYS A 28 5.68 -4.12 -3.71
CA LYS A 28 5.90 -2.68 -3.44
C LYS A 28 4.79 -2.07 -2.59
N ALA A 29 3.53 -2.43 -2.88
CA ALA A 29 2.40 -1.99 -2.08
C ALA A 29 2.53 -2.46 -0.61
N ALA A 30 2.97 -3.70 -0.37
CA ALA A 30 3.14 -4.26 0.97
C ALA A 30 4.32 -3.62 1.73
N GLN A 31 5.41 -3.31 1.03
CA GLN A 31 6.54 -2.56 1.61
C GLN A 31 6.09 -1.17 2.09
N LEU A 32 5.35 -0.43 1.26
CA LEU A 32 4.82 0.89 1.62
C LEU A 32 3.80 0.83 2.75
N LEU A 33 2.95 -0.19 2.78
CA LEU A 33 2.03 -0.41 3.90
C LEU A 33 2.79 -0.66 5.21
N THR A 34 3.84 -1.46 5.16
CA THR A 34 4.71 -1.74 6.33
C THR A 34 5.38 -0.46 6.82
N GLU A 35 5.92 0.35 5.89
CA GLU A 35 6.53 1.64 6.23
C GLU A 35 5.50 2.63 6.82
N MET A 36 4.32 2.71 6.22
CA MET A 36 3.21 3.56 6.67
C MET A 36 2.84 3.26 8.14
N VAL A 37 2.67 1.98 8.47
CA VAL A 37 2.38 1.54 9.85
C VAL A 37 3.58 1.79 10.77
N GLY A 38 4.80 1.55 10.30
CA GLY A 38 6.03 1.84 11.04
C GLY A 38 6.18 3.32 11.42
N LYS A 39 5.60 4.23 10.63
CA LYS A 39 5.55 5.67 10.90
C LYS A 39 4.31 6.13 11.69
N GLY A 40 3.45 5.21 12.10
CA GLY A 40 2.24 5.51 12.89
C GLY A 40 1.04 5.99 12.07
N PHE A 41 1.08 5.86 10.74
CA PHE A 41 -0.08 6.14 9.88
C PHE A 41 -0.93 4.88 9.66
N SER A 42 -2.18 5.08 9.26
CA SER A 42 -3.11 4.00 8.92
C SER A 42 -3.62 4.16 7.49
N ALA A 43 -3.72 3.04 6.78
CA ALA A 43 -4.46 2.97 5.53
C ALA A 43 -5.91 3.44 5.77
N ASP A 44 -6.44 4.20 4.82
CA ASP A 44 -7.87 4.52 4.84
C ASP A 44 -8.71 3.35 4.32
N ILE A 45 -10.03 3.47 4.48
CA ILE A 45 -11.00 2.42 4.11
C ILE A 45 -10.81 1.96 2.67
N PHE A 46 -10.57 2.88 1.73
CA PHE A 46 -10.47 2.52 0.32
C PHE A 46 -9.17 1.78 0.02
N THR A 47 -8.05 2.20 0.61
CA THR A 47 -6.77 1.50 0.49
C THR A 47 -6.83 0.12 1.12
N ALA A 48 -7.44 0.00 2.29
CA ALA A 48 -7.62 -1.29 2.98
C ALA A 48 -8.51 -2.25 2.17
N THR A 49 -9.63 -1.78 1.62
CA THR A 49 -10.51 -2.61 0.77
C THR A 49 -9.78 -3.13 -0.45
N LEU A 50 -9.04 -2.28 -1.17
CA LEU A 50 -8.25 -2.73 -2.33
C LEU A 50 -7.20 -3.78 -1.95
N PHE A 51 -6.57 -3.64 -0.80
CA PHE A 51 -5.60 -4.61 -0.30
C PHE A 51 -6.26 -5.95 0.02
N MET A 52 -7.42 -5.93 0.68
CA MET A 52 -8.20 -7.13 1.00
C MET A 52 -8.70 -7.83 -0.27
N ASP A 53 -9.22 -7.08 -1.24
CA ASP A 53 -9.62 -7.60 -2.53
C ASP A 53 -8.44 -8.31 -3.20
N PHE A 54 -7.26 -7.69 -3.21
CA PHE A 54 -6.06 -8.33 -3.74
C PHE A 54 -5.76 -9.66 -3.03
N ILE A 55 -5.77 -9.70 -1.68
CA ILE A 55 -5.47 -10.92 -0.92
C ILE A 55 -6.48 -12.04 -1.24
N ILE A 56 -7.77 -11.71 -1.29
CA ILE A 56 -8.83 -12.69 -1.56
C ILE A 56 -8.68 -13.26 -2.97
N HIS A 57 -8.42 -12.42 -3.97
CA HIS A 57 -8.31 -12.85 -5.36
C HIS A 57 -6.95 -13.51 -5.67
N SER A 58 -5.86 -13.12 -4.99
CA SER A 58 -4.55 -13.77 -5.12
C SER A 58 -4.51 -15.18 -4.52
N ASN A 59 -5.32 -15.46 -3.49
CA ASN A 59 -5.42 -16.79 -2.88
C ASN A 59 -6.22 -17.81 -3.72
N ARG A 60 -6.93 -17.37 -4.79
CA ARG A 60 -7.61 -18.29 -5.70
C ARG A 60 -6.65 -19.12 -6.58
N SER A 61 -5.35 -18.80 -6.61
CA SER A 61 -4.35 -19.54 -7.37
C SER A 61 -3.72 -20.73 -6.61
N VAL A 62 -4.11 -21.00 -5.35
CA VAL A 62 -3.56 -22.13 -4.56
C VAL A 62 -4.50 -23.35 -4.53
N LEU A 63 -5.57 -23.35 -5.34
CA LEU A 63 -6.59 -24.40 -5.39
C LEU A 63 -6.84 -24.99 -6.79
N LEU A 64 -5.88 -24.87 -7.71
CA LEU A 64 -5.82 -25.65 -8.95
C LEU A 64 -4.49 -26.39 -9.02
#